data_AF-A0A6I9MPV2-F1
#
_entry.id   AF-A0A6I9MPV2-F1
#
_cell.length_a   1.000
_cell.length_b   1.000
_cell.length_c   1.000
_cell.angle_alpha   90.00
_cell.angle_beta   90.00
_cell.angle_gamma   90.00
#
_symmetry.space_group_name_H-M   'P 1'
#
loop_
_entity.id
_entity.type
_entity.pdbx_description
1 polymer ?
#
loop_
_entity_poly.entity_id
_entity_poly.type
_entity_poly.pdbx_seq_one_letter_code
_entity_poly.pdbx_strand_id
1 'polypeptide(L)'
;MIIPSLDGDLFQWDRDRESMETVPFTVESLLESSYKFGDDVVLVGGKSLTTYGLSAYSGKLRYICSALGCRRWDNDDMEEEEDILLLQRTQKTVRAVGPRSGSEKWVSEYW
;
A
#
# COMPACT_ATOMS: atom_id res chain seq x y z
N MET A 1 17.49 -14.05 1.64
CA MET A 1 17.08 -12.62 1.47
C MET A 1 15.71 -12.61 0.83
N ILE A 2 14.76 -11.80 1.32
CA ILE A 2 13.44 -11.69 0.67
C ILE A 2 13.50 -10.65 -0.43
N ILE A 3 12.96 -11.00 -1.60
CA ILE A 3 12.88 -10.17 -2.78
C ILE A 3 11.39 -10.03 -3.14
N PRO A 4 10.83 -8.82 -3.04
CA PRO A 4 9.48 -8.57 -3.52
C PRO A 4 9.43 -8.53 -5.05
N SER A 5 8.44 -9.19 -5.63
CA SER A 5 8.07 -9.03 -7.05
C SER A 5 7.14 -7.83 -7.24
N LEU A 6 7.11 -7.32 -8.47
CA LEU A 6 6.17 -6.29 -8.93
C LEU A 6 4.71 -6.75 -8.83
N ASP A 7 4.47 -8.05 -9.01
CA ASP A 7 3.12 -8.63 -9.05
C ASP A 7 2.54 -8.95 -7.65
N GLY A 8 3.31 -8.71 -6.59
CA GLY A 8 2.91 -9.01 -5.22
C GLY A 8 3.30 -10.41 -4.72
N ASP A 9 4.03 -11.18 -5.54
CA ASP A 9 4.69 -12.40 -5.09
C ASP A 9 5.96 -12.07 -4.29
N LEU A 10 6.29 -12.94 -3.34
CA LEU A 10 7.51 -12.85 -2.55
C LEU A 10 8.42 -14.04 -2.86
N PHE A 11 9.70 -13.74 -3.01
CA PHE A 11 10.73 -14.74 -3.30
C PHE A 11 11.79 -14.74 -2.21
N GLN A 12 12.21 -15.92 -1.82
CA GLN A 12 13.36 -16.10 -0.95
C GLN A 12 14.57 -16.48 -1.80
N TRP A 13 15.58 -15.63 -1.77
CA TRP A 13 16.92 -15.99 -2.25
C TRP A 13 17.65 -16.77 -1.16
N ASP A 14 17.89 -18.04 -1.42
CA ASP A 14 18.81 -18.89 -0.64
C ASP A 14 20.23 -18.67 -1.17
N ARG A 15 21.12 -18.21 -0.28
CA ARG A 15 22.53 -17.94 -0.63
C ARG A 15 23.36 -19.22 -0.71
N ASP A 16 22.98 -20.27 0.01
CA ASP A 16 23.74 -21.52 0.06
C ASP A 16 23.45 -22.40 -1.16
N ARG A 17 22.22 -22.30 -1.68
CA ARG A 17 21.77 -23.04 -2.87
C ARG A 17 21.81 -22.23 -4.16
N GLU A 18 22.17 -20.95 -4.07
CA GLU A 18 22.13 -19.97 -5.18
C GLU A 18 20.81 -20.01 -5.97
N SER A 19 19.69 -20.21 -5.26
CA SER A 19 18.38 -20.46 -5.86
C SER A 19 17.30 -19.55 -5.29
N MET A 20 16.30 -19.25 -6.13
CA MET A 20 15.05 -18.59 -5.70
C MET A 20 14.01 -19.65 -5.37
N GLU A 21 13.43 -19.55 -4.18
CA GLU A 21 12.27 -20.33 -3.78
C GLU A 21 11.07 -19.38 -3.57
N THR A 22 9.88 -19.81 -3.99
CA THR A 22 8.64 -19.10 -3.67
C THR A 22 8.32 -19.30 -2.20
N VAL A 23 7.90 -18.24 -1.52
CA VAL A 23 7.40 -18.37 -0.15
C VAL A 23 5.90 -18.63 -0.19
N PRO A 24 5.33 -19.37 0.79
CA PRO A 24 3.92 -19.78 0.77
C PRO A 24 2.94 -18.65 1.15
N PHE A 25 3.32 -17.39 0.96
CA PHE A 25 2.52 -16.23 1.31
C PHE A 25 2.71 -15.10 0.30
N THR A 26 1.60 -14.45 -0.07
CA THR A 26 1.57 -13.31 -1.00
C THR A 26 1.50 -11.99 -0.25
N VAL A 27 1.78 -10.88 -0.94
CA VAL A 27 1.52 -9.53 -0.40
C VAL A 27 0.11 -9.44 0.17
N GLU A 28 -0.91 -9.95 -0.53
CA GLU A 28 -2.31 -9.98 -0.09
C GLU A 28 -2.50 -10.65 1.27
N SER A 29 -1.86 -11.79 1.50
CA SER A 29 -1.94 -12.47 2.81
C SER A 29 -1.28 -11.67 3.94
N LEU A 30 -0.26 -10.87 3.62
CA LEU A 30 0.40 -9.96 4.55
C LEU A 30 -0.40 -8.67 4.81
N LEU A 31 -1.35 -8.32 3.93
CA LEU A 31 -2.26 -7.18 4.15
C LEU A 31 -3.28 -7.49 5.27
N GLU A 32 -3.61 -8.77 5.46
CA GLU A 32 -4.59 -9.23 6.44
C GLU A 32 -3.94 -9.70 7.76
N SER A 33 -2.67 -10.10 7.74
CA SER A 33 -1.97 -10.64 8.92
C SER A 33 -0.46 -10.37 8.89
N SER A 34 0.15 -10.19 10.07
CA SER A 34 1.61 -10.08 10.20
C SER A 34 2.26 -11.47 10.26
N TYR A 35 3.40 -11.65 9.60
CA TYR A 35 4.12 -12.93 9.61
C TYR A 35 5.54 -12.79 10.18
N LYS A 36 5.89 -13.62 11.17
CA LYS A 36 7.27 -13.71 11.69
C LYS A 36 8.09 -14.59 10.74
N PHE A 37 9.10 -14.01 10.10
CA PHE A 37 10.00 -14.71 9.19
C PHE A 37 11.37 -14.90 9.84
N GLY A 38 11.71 -16.16 10.18
CA GLY A 38 12.89 -16.47 10.97
C GLY A 38 12.83 -15.83 12.36
N ASP A 39 14.00 -15.59 12.97
CA ASP A 39 14.06 -14.98 14.30
C ASP A 39 14.21 -13.46 14.31
N ASP A 40 14.61 -12.87 13.18
CA ASP A 40 15.08 -11.47 13.13
C ASP A 40 14.21 -10.52 12.28
N VAL A 41 13.18 -11.02 11.59
CA VAL A 41 12.33 -10.20 10.72
C VAL A 41 10.85 -10.53 10.89
N VAL A 42 10.03 -9.50 10.94
CA VAL A 42 8.57 -9.59 10.82
C VAL A 42 8.17 -8.86 9.55
N LEU A 43 7.36 -9.52 8.74
CA LEU A 43 6.74 -8.94 7.55
C LEU A 43 5.37 -8.41 7.94
N VAL A 44 5.13 -7.14 7.61
CA VAL A 44 3.85 -6.47 7.81
C VAL A 44 3.39 -5.86 6.50
N GLY A 45 2.13 -6.08 6.15
CA GLY A 45 1.48 -5.47 5.00
C GLY A 45 0.45 -4.43 5.42
N GLY A 46 0.11 -3.55 4.49
CA GLY A 46 -0.98 -2.60 4.64
C GLY A 46 -1.56 -2.20 3.29
N LYS A 47 -2.89 -2.09 3.22
CA LYS A 47 -3.62 -1.60 2.05
C LYS A 47 -4.27 -0.28 2.40
N SER A 48 -3.93 0.78 1.67
CA SER A 48 -4.59 2.08 1.77
C SER A 48 -5.45 2.30 0.54
N LEU A 49 -6.72 2.65 0.78
CA LEU A 49 -7.63 3.09 -0.25
C LEU A 49 -7.88 4.59 -0.06
N THR A 50 -7.60 5.38 -1.09
CA THR A 50 -7.88 6.82 -1.07
C THR A 50 -8.72 7.21 -2.28
N THR A 51 -9.83 7.88 -2.02
CA THR A 51 -10.76 8.37 -3.02
C THR A 51 -10.61 9.87 -3.17
N TYR A 52 -10.49 10.34 -4.41
CA TYR A 52 -10.38 11.74 -4.80
C TYR A 52 -11.63 12.10 -5.59
N GLY A 53 -12.34 13.14 -5.16
CA GLY A 53 -13.39 13.77 -5.96
C GLY A 53 -12.80 14.96 -6.70
N LEU A 54 -12.85 14.95 -8.02
CA LEU A 54 -12.36 16.02 -8.89
C LEU A 54 -13.54 16.64 -9.64
N SER A 55 -13.54 17.95 -9.84
CA SER A 55 -14.45 18.59 -10.81
C SER A 55 -14.12 18.07 -12.21
N ALA A 56 -15.11 17.51 -12.92
CA ALA A 56 -14.91 16.90 -14.23
C ALA A 56 -14.39 17.91 -15.27
N TYR A 57 -14.79 19.18 -15.15
CA TYR A 57 -14.45 20.23 -16.10
C TYR A 57 -13.13 20.93 -15.77
N SER A 58 -12.86 21.20 -14.49
CA SER A 58 -11.67 21.96 -14.08
C SER A 58 -10.50 21.11 -13.62
N GLY A 59 -10.73 19.83 -13.32
CA GLY A 59 -9.75 18.94 -12.68
C GLY A 59 -9.40 19.33 -11.24
N LYS A 60 -10.06 20.35 -10.67
CA LYS A 60 -9.82 20.79 -9.30
C LYS A 60 -10.29 19.73 -8.32
N LEU A 61 -9.46 19.49 -7.30
CA LEU A 61 -9.77 18.61 -6.19
C LEU A 61 -10.88 19.21 -5.32
N ARG A 62 -12.01 18.51 -5.21
CA ARG A 62 -13.15 18.86 -4.36
C ARG A 62 -13.06 18.20 -3.00
N TYR A 63 -12.65 16.93 -2.96
CA TYR A 63 -12.42 16.24 -1.69
C TYR A 63 -11.45 15.07 -1.82
N ILE A 64 -10.90 14.67 -0.67
CA ILE A 64 -10.12 13.45 -0.50
C ILE A 64 -10.70 12.70 0.68
N CYS A 65 -10.98 11.42 0.52
CA CYS A 65 -11.35 10.51 1.58
C CYS A 65 -10.34 9.38 1.67
N SER A 66 -9.82 9.16 2.88
CA SER A 66 -8.90 8.07 3.21
C SER A 66 -9.31 7.42 4.53
N ALA A 67 -8.60 6.37 4.95
CA ALA A 67 -8.80 5.77 6.28
C ALA A 67 -8.59 6.75 7.44
N LEU A 68 -7.83 7.83 7.24
CA LEU A 68 -7.59 8.88 8.25
C LEU A 68 -8.74 9.90 8.34
N GLY A 69 -9.71 9.83 7.43
CA GLY A 69 -10.84 10.76 7.35
C GLY A 69 -10.97 11.42 5.97
N CYS A 70 -11.96 12.29 5.87
CA CYS A 70 -12.28 13.06 4.66
C CYS A 70 -11.94 14.53 4.84
N ARG A 71 -11.26 15.11 3.85
CA ARG A 71 -11.01 16.54 3.73
C ARG A 71 -11.73 17.07 2.50
N ARG A 72 -12.55 18.09 2.69
CA ARG A 72 -13.22 18.83 1.62
C ARG A 72 -12.51 20.17 1.40
N TRP A 73 -12.56 20.64 0.17
CA TRP A 73 -12.18 21.99 -0.19
C TRP A 73 -13.45 22.73 -0.58
N ASP A 74 -13.92 23.60 0.31
CA ASP A 74 -15.05 24.46 0.01
C ASP A 74 -14.57 25.54 -0.97
N ASN A 75 -15.16 25.54 -2.16
CA ASN A 75 -15.25 26.75 -2.98
C ASN A 75 -16.70 27.21 -2.84
N ASP A 76 -16.90 28.47 -2.44
CA ASP A 76 -18.22 29.12 -2.40
C ASP A 76 -18.96 29.06 -3.76
N ASP A 77 -18.22 28.82 -4.84
CA ASP A 77 -18.75 28.56 -6.19
C ASP A 77 -19.07 27.07 -6.40
N MET A 78 -19.87 26.48 -5.50
CA MET A 78 -20.54 25.23 -5.81
C MET A 78 -21.71 25.53 -6.75
N GLU A 79 -21.46 25.56 -8.06
CA GLU A 79 -22.53 25.30 -9.01
C GLU A 79 -23.06 23.89 -8.68
N GLU A 80 -24.31 23.81 -8.20
CA GLU A 80 -24.96 22.58 -7.71
C GLU A 80 -25.04 21.46 -8.77
N GLU A 81 -24.59 21.72 -10.01
CA GLU A 81 -24.65 20.85 -11.18
C GLU A 81 -23.27 20.42 -11.72
N GLU A 82 -22.15 20.76 -11.06
CA GLU A 82 -20.84 20.30 -11.54
C GLU A 82 -20.67 18.77 -11.38
N ASP A 83 -20.50 18.07 -12.51
CA ASP A 83 -20.11 16.66 -12.53
C ASP A 83 -18.80 16.43 -11.77
N ILE A 84 -18.77 15.40 -10.92
CA ILE A 84 -17.58 14.99 -10.16
C ILE A 84 -17.02 13.68 -10.71
N LEU A 85 -15.75 13.72 -11.09
CA LEU A 85 -14.95 12.55 -11.44
C LEU A 85 -14.36 11.92 -10.17
N LEU A 86 -14.69 10.65 -9.94
CA LEU A 86 -14.17 9.87 -8.83
C LEU A 86 -12.92 9.10 -9.25
N LEU A 87 -11.82 9.35 -8.55
CA LEU A 87 -10.55 8.68 -8.75
C LEU A 87 -10.23 7.87 -7.50
N GLN A 88 -10.04 6.55 -7.66
CA GLN A 88 -9.72 5.65 -6.56
C GLN A 88 -8.27 5.18 -6.69
N ARG A 89 -7.44 5.51 -5.70
CA ARG A 89 -6.06 5.04 -5.59
C ARG A 89 -5.98 3.91 -4.58
N THR A 90 -5.46 2.76 -5.01
CA THR A 90 -5.17 1.63 -4.13
C THR A 90 -3.67 1.54 -3.94
N GLN A 91 -3.18 1.75 -2.73
CA GLN A 91 -1.77 1.58 -2.39
C GLN A 91 -1.63 0.31 -1.55
N LYS A 92 -0.72 -0.58 -1.93
CA LYS A 92 -0.30 -1.72 -1.10
C LYS A 92 1.14 -1.48 -0.66
N THR A 93 1.42 -1.71 0.61
CA THR A 93 2.76 -1.54 1.17
C THR A 93 3.13 -2.80 1.93
N VAL A 94 4.35 -3.29 1.73
CA VAL A 94 4.95 -4.36 2.54
C VAL A 94 6.25 -3.88 3.14
N ARG A 95 6.41 -4.08 4.45
CA ARG A 95 7.60 -3.70 5.21
C ARG A 95 8.17 -4.92 5.91
N ALA A 96 9.50 -5.01 5.90
CA ALA A 96 10.24 -5.88 6.78
C ALA A 96 10.76 -5.07 7.97
N VAL A 97 10.39 -5.48 9.18
CA VAL A 97 10.78 -4.81 10.42
C VAL A 97 11.48 -5.78 11.37
N GLY A 98 12.43 -5.27 12.15
CA GLY A 98 13.04 -6.04 13.24
C GLY A 98 12.04 -6.23 14.39
N PRO A 99 11.82 -7.46 14.90
CA PRO A 99 10.77 -7.74 15.89
C PRO A 99 10.97 -7.02 17.23
N ARG A 100 12.22 -6.79 17.65
CA ARG A 100 12.53 -6.13 18.93
C ARG A 100 12.73 -4.63 18.84
N SER A 101 13.29 -4.15 17.73
CA SER A 101 13.64 -2.74 17.54
C SER A 101 12.55 -1.94 16.79
N GLY A 102 11.68 -2.62 16.03
CA GLY A 102 10.80 -1.97 15.06
C GLY A 102 11.55 -1.34 13.87
N SER A 103 12.87 -1.53 13.76
CA SER A 103 13.68 -0.91 12.72
C SER A 103 13.32 -1.48 11.35
N GLU A 104 12.96 -0.62 10.41
CA GLU A 104 12.71 -1.00 9.02
C GLU A 104 14.00 -1.49 8.35
N LYS A 105 13.92 -2.68 7.75
CA LYS A 105 15.00 -3.26 6.93
C LYS A 105 14.82 -2.89 5.48
N TRP A 106 13.59 -2.94 4.98
CA TRP A 106 13.19 -2.53 3.65
C TRP A 106 11.68 -2.31 3.57
N VAL A 107 11.24 -1.56 2.56
CA VAL A 107 9.84 -1.30 2.22
C VAL A 107 9.64 -1.45 0.70
N SER A 108 8.51 -2.03 0.30
CA SER A 108 8.04 -2.10 -1.09
C SER A 108 6.64 -1.50 -1.17
N GLU A 109 6.39 -0.67 -2.18
CA GLU A 109 5.11 0.01 -2.40
C GLU A 109 4.60 -0.23 -3.81
N TYR A 110 3.30 -0.51 -3.92
CA TYR A 110 2.59 -0.82 -5.15
C TYR A 110 1.40 0.14 -5.29
N TRP A 111 1.14 0.62 -6.51
CA TRP A 111 0.16 1.67 -6.83
C TRP A 111 -0.86 1.22 -7.86
#